data_AF-A0A6L9QR02-F1
#
_entry.id   AF-A0A6L9QR02-F1
#
_cell.length_a   1.000
_cell.length_b   1.000
_cell.length_c   1.000
_cell.angle_alpha   90.00
_cell.angle_beta   90.00
_cell.angle_gamma   90.00
#
_symmetry.space_group_name_H-M   'P 1'
#
loop_
_entity.id
_entity.type
_entity.pdbx_description
1 polymer ?
#
loop_
_entity_poly.entity_id
_entity_poly.type
_entity_poly.pdbx_seq_one_letter_code
_entity_poly.pdbx_strand_id
1 'polypeptide(L)'
;MTETRKFDPAHLRKTGTSADALGAHVQKSLKNLESAHQGVAAGADGFAFAGALAKVFQSWDERLGALRGECWSIAETFRTNAGNDEETEQGLVAGMNKNFNDLLNSKAGG
;
A
#
# COMPACT_ATOMS: atom_id res chain seq x y z
N MET A 1 8.80 -27.27 9.09
CA MET A 1 7.41 -26.81 8.97
C MET A 1 7.35 -25.81 7.82
N THR A 2 7.12 -26.30 6.61
CA THR A 2 7.04 -25.47 5.38
C THR A 2 5.68 -25.63 4.68
N GLU A 3 4.73 -26.28 5.34
CA GLU A 3 3.37 -26.42 4.85
C GLU A 3 2.48 -25.38 5.52
N THR A 4 1.74 -24.66 4.68
CA THR A 4 0.64 -23.71 4.96
C THR A 4 0.96 -22.23 5.20
N ARG A 5 2.02 -21.65 4.63
CA ARG A 5 2.05 -20.17 4.48
C ARG A 5 1.43 -19.77 3.13
N LYS A 6 0.20 -19.24 3.16
CA LYS A 6 -0.52 -18.84 1.93
C LYS A 6 0.15 -17.64 1.23
N PHE A 7 0.80 -16.76 1.98
CA PHE A 7 1.65 -15.69 1.46
C PHE A 7 2.84 -15.46 2.40
N ASP A 8 4.05 -15.41 1.84
CA ASP A 8 5.27 -15.10 2.58
C ASP A 8 5.42 -13.58 2.80
N PRO A 9 5.97 -13.08 3.93
CA PRO A 9 6.19 -11.66 4.19
C PRO A 9 6.98 -10.94 3.09
N ALA A 10 7.92 -11.62 2.42
CA ALA A 10 8.64 -11.04 1.29
C ALA A 10 7.69 -10.76 0.10
N HIS A 11 6.72 -11.65 -0.14
CA HIS A 11 5.71 -11.45 -1.18
C HIS A 11 4.79 -10.28 -0.83
N LEU A 12 4.33 -10.18 0.42
CA LEU A 12 3.49 -9.06 0.88
C LEU A 12 4.21 -7.72 0.69
N ARG A 13 5.48 -7.60 1.11
CA ARG A 13 6.28 -6.39 0.88
C ARG A 13 6.41 -6.03 -0.60
N LYS A 14 6.64 -7.02 -1.46
CA LYS A 14 6.73 -6.81 -2.90
C LYS A 14 5.42 -6.26 -3.47
N THR A 15 4.28 -6.80 -3.04
CA THR A 15 2.96 -6.29 -3.44
C THR A 15 2.74 -4.86 -2.95
N GLY A 16 3.20 -4.54 -1.74
CA GLY A 16 3.20 -3.17 -1.23
C GLY A 16 4.01 -2.21 -2.11
N THR A 17 5.22 -2.61 -2.54
CA THR A 17 6.04 -1.83 -3.50
C THR A 17 5.33 -1.62 -4.84
N SER A 18 4.59 -2.62 -5.34
CA SER A 18 3.80 -2.47 -6.56
C SER A 18 2.65 -1.47 -6.40
N ALA A 19 1.99 -1.46 -5.24
CA ALA A 19 0.94 -0.48 -4.94
C ALA A 19 1.51 0.95 -4.83
N ASP A 20 2.68 1.13 -4.23
CA ASP A 20 3.40 2.42 -4.22
C ASP A 20 3.72 2.92 -5.63
N ALA A 21 4.25 2.02 -6.48
CA ALA A 21 4.56 2.36 -7.86
C ALA A 21 3.32 2.81 -8.64
N LEU A 22 2.17 2.16 -8.40
CA LEU A 22 0.89 2.59 -8.97
C LEU A 22 0.49 3.97 -8.45
N GLY A 23 0.57 4.22 -7.14
CA GLY A 23 0.30 5.55 -6.56
C GLY A 23 1.19 6.65 -7.14
N ALA A 24 2.48 6.38 -7.32
CA ALA A 24 3.42 7.29 -7.97
C ALA A 24 3.06 7.55 -9.44
N HIS A 25 2.61 6.52 -10.17
CA HIS A 25 2.14 6.68 -11.54
C HIS A 25 0.88 7.56 -11.61
N VAL A 26 -0.09 7.35 -10.71
CA VAL A 26 -1.29 8.20 -10.60
C VAL A 26 -0.91 9.65 -10.27
N GLN A 27 0.06 9.87 -9.38
CA GLN A 27 0.58 11.21 -9.10
C GLN A 27 1.19 11.88 -10.34
N LYS A 28 1.93 11.13 -11.16
CA LYS A 28 2.47 11.64 -12.42
C LYS A 28 1.33 12.00 -13.39
N SER A 29 0.32 11.16 -13.51
CA SER A 29 -0.87 11.42 -14.33
C SER A 29 -1.64 12.67 -13.88
N LEU A 30 -1.79 12.89 -12.57
CA LEU A 30 -2.38 14.11 -12.01
C LEU A 30 -1.63 15.37 -12.45
N LYS A 31 -0.30 15.38 -12.31
CA LYS A 31 0.54 16.53 -12.75
C LYS A 31 0.41 16.80 -14.25
N ASN A 32 0.37 15.74 -15.06
CA ASN A 32 0.17 15.87 -16.50
C ASN A 32 -1.21 16.44 -16.83
N LEU A 33 -2.26 15.99 -16.14
CA LEU A 33 -3.62 16.48 -16.30
C LEU A 33 -3.72 17.96 -15.91
N GLU A 34 -3.11 18.36 -14.79
CA GLU A 34 -3.05 19.75 -14.34
C GLU A 34 -2.37 20.65 -15.38
N SER A 35 -1.20 20.23 -15.87
CA SER A 35 -0.46 20.98 -16.90
C SER A 35 -1.26 21.09 -18.21
N ALA A 36 -1.94 20.01 -18.63
CA ALA A 36 -2.78 20.02 -19.82
C ALA A 36 -4.00 20.94 -19.63
N HIS A 37 -4.65 20.90 -18.47
CA HIS A 37 -5.77 21.77 -18.16
C HIS A 37 -5.38 23.25 -18.19
N GLN A 38 -4.27 23.62 -17.55
CA GLN A 38 -3.75 24.99 -17.55
C GLN A 38 -3.45 25.49 -18.98
N GLY A 39 -2.83 24.64 -19.82
CA GLY A 39 -2.56 24.96 -21.21
C GLY A 39 -3.82 25.21 -22.04
N VAL A 40 -4.86 24.40 -21.87
CA VAL A 40 -6.14 24.59 -22.58
C VAL A 40 -6.92 25.78 -22.01
N ALA A 41 -6.97 25.95 -20.69
CA ALA A 41 -7.70 27.02 -20.03
C ALA A 41 -7.23 28.40 -20.49
N ALA A 42 -5.91 28.59 -20.68
CA ALA A 42 -5.35 29.84 -21.20
C ALA A 42 -5.84 30.18 -22.62
N GLY A 43 -6.03 29.18 -23.50
CA GLY A 43 -6.55 29.39 -24.85
C GLY A 43 -8.08 29.40 -24.95
N ALA A 44 -8.76 28.90 -23.92
CA ALA A 44 -10.22 28.81 -23.84
C ALA A 44 -10.87 30.02 -23.14
N ASP A 45 -10.09 31.02 -22.73
CA ASP A 45 -10.62 32.18 -22.04
C ASP A 45 -11.66 32.93 -22.90
N GLY A 46 -12.75 33.36 -22.28
CA GLY A 46 -13.91 33.95 -22.96
C GLY A 46 -14.84 32.96 -23.68
N PHE A 47 -14.47 31.67 -23.84
CA PHE A 47 -15.38 30.67 -24.39
C PHE A 47 -16.27 30.04 -23.32
N ALA A 48 -17.55 29.83 -23.66
CA ALA A 48 -18.54 29.25 -22.75
C ALA A 48 -18.17 27.83 -22.25
N PHE A 49 -17.36 27.08 -23.01
CA PHE A 49 -16.96 25.72 -22.63
C PHE A 49 -15.87 25.68 -21.55
N ALA A 50 -15.17 26.80 -21.27
CA ALA A 50 -14.08 26.84 -20.29
C ALA A 50 -14.54 26.39 -18.90
N GLY A 51 -15.71 26.85 -18.46
CA GLY A 51 -16.29 26.45 -17.18
C GLY A 51 -16.67 24.96 -17.12
N ALA A 52 -17.10 24.37 -18.24
CA ALA A 52 -17.38 22.94 -18.32
C ALA A 52 -16.08 22.13 -18.23
N LEU A 53 -15.02 22.57 -18.92
CA LEU A 53 -13.71 21.94 -18.87
C LEU A 53 -13.10 21.99 -17.45
N ALA A 54 -13.23 23.11 -16.74
CA ALA A 54 -12.78 23.24 -15.36
C ALA A 54 -13.47 22.23 -14.41
N LYS A 55 -14.79 22.04 -14.57
CA LYS A 55 -15.54 21.03 -13.79
C LYS A 55 -15.08 19.61 -14.10
N VAL A 56 -14.80 19.30 -15.36
CA VAL A 56 -14.25 18.00 -15.76
C VAL A 56 -12.88 17.79 -15.14
N PHE A 57 -11.99 18.79 -15.20
CA PHE A 57 -10.68 18.75 -14.57
C PHE A 57 -10.80 18.46 -13.06
N GLN A 58 -11.62 19.22 -12.34
CA GLN A 58 -11.83 19.03 -10.90
C GLN A 58 -12.31 17.61 -10.58
N SER A 59 -13.28 17.07 -11.35
CA SER A 59 -13.78 15.71 -11.12
C SER A 59 -12.69 14.64 -11.28
N TRP A 60 -11.79 14.81 -12.25
CA TRP A 60 -10.69 13.88 -12.46
C TRP A 60 -9.59 14.05 -11.40
N ASP A 61 -9.30 15.27 -10.99
CA ASP A 61 -8.35 15.57 -9.92
C ASP A 61 -8.77 14.88 -8.61
N GLU A 62 -10.04 15.04 -8.21
CA GLU A 62 -10.59 14.39 -7.01
C GLU A 62 -10.50 12.85 -7.10
N ARG A 63 -10.92 12.25 -8.22
CA ARG A 63 -10.95 10.79 -8.39
C ARG A 63 -9.54 10.18 -8.44
N LEU A 64 -8.61 10.81 -9.15
CA LEU A 64 -7.22 10.35 -9.22
C LEU A 64 -6.48 10.62 -7.91
N GLY A 65 -6.79 11.72 -7.22
CA GLY A 65 -6.30 12.02 -5.89
C GLY A 65 -6.69 10.94 -4.88
N ALA A 66 -7.96 10.53 -4.88
CA ALA A 66 -8.46 9.43 -4.05
C ALA A 66 -7.79 8.10 -4.41
N LEU A 67 -7.76 7.72 -5.70
CA LEU A 67 -7.11 6.49 -6.16
C LEU A 67 -5.63 6.40 -5.73
N ARG A 68 -4.89 7.51 -5.81
CA ARG A 68 -3.51 7.58 -5.33
C ARG A 68 -3.43 7.31 -3.82
N GLY A 69 -4.33 7.91 -3.04
CA GLY A 69 -4.42 7.68 -1.60
C GLY A 69 -4.70 6.22 -1.26
N GLU A 70 -5.63 5.59 -1.99
CA GLU A 70 -5.93 4.15 -1.85
C GLU A 70 -4.71 3.28 -2.16
N CYS A 71 -3.96 3.60 -3.22
CA CYS A 71 -2.74 2.87 -3.58
C CYS A 71 -1.72 2.88 -2.43
N TRP A 72 -1.48 4.03 -1.81
CA TRP A 72 -0.54 4.15 -0.69
C TRP A 72 -1.07 3.51 0.59
N SER A 73 -2.37 3.59 0.85
CA SER A 73 -3.00 2.90 1.98
C SER A 73 -2.89 1.37 1.85
N ILE A 74 -3.12 0.84 0.65
CA ILE A 74 -2.94 -0.58 0.33
C ILE A 74 -1.47 -0.98 0.48
N ALA A 75 -0.54 -0.15 -0.01
CA ALA A 75 0.90 -0.39 0.13
C ALA A 75 1.30 -0.54 1.60
N GLU A 76 0.81 0.35 2.46
CA GLU A 76 1.07 0.29 3.89
C GLU A 76 0.47 -0.95 4.54
N THR A 77 -0.79 -1.26 4.20
CA THR A 77 -1.48 -2.46 4.72
C THR A 77 -0.68 -3.74 4.43
N PHE A 78 -0.10 -3.86 3.23
CA PHE A 78 0.73 -5.00 2.89
C PHE A 78 2.01 -5.08 3.73
N ARG A 79 2.67 -3.95 4.02
CA ARG A 79 3.86 -3.93 4.88
C ARG A 79 3.54 -4.25 6.33
N THR A 80 2.48 -3.65 6.87
CA THR A 80 2.01 -3.93 8.22
C THR A 80 1.72 -5.41 8.40
N ASN A 81 0.99 -6.02 7.46
CA ASN A 81 0.67 -7.45 7.53
C ASN A 81 1.93 -8.33 7.39
N ALA A 82 2.92 -7.93 6.58
CA ALA A 82 4.19 -8.63 6.52
C ALA A 82 4.94 -8.62 7.87
N GLY A 83 4.96 -7.47 8.55
CA GLY A 83 5.54 -7.35 9.89
C GLY A 83 4.79 -8.19 10.94
N ASN A 84 3.46 -8.09 10.95
CA ASN A 84 2.62 -8.86 11.89
C ASN A 84 2.80 -10.38 11.74
N ASP A 85 2.95 -10.88 10.50
CA ASP A 85 3.19 -12.29 10.24
C ASP A 85 4.54 -12.76 10.82
N GLU A 86 5.61 -11.98 10.61
CA GLU A 86 6.94 -12.29 11.16
C GLU A 86 6.96 -12.24 12.69
N GLU A 87 6.33 -11.21 13.29
CA GLU A 87 6.21 -11.10 14.75
C GLU A 87 5.43 -12.27 15.34
N THR A 88 4.36 -12.70 14.67
CA THR A 88 3.56 -13.85 15.09
C THR A 88 4.38 -15.13 15.04
N GLU A 89 5.12 -15.37 13.95
CA GLU A 89 5.99 -16.54 13.83
C GLU A 89 7.09 -16.54 14.91
N GLN A 90 7.77 -15.42 15.12
CA GLN A 90 8.79 -15.30 16.15
C GLN A 90 8.23 -15.58 17.55
N GLY A 91 7.03 -15.07 17.84
CA GLY A 91 6.32 -15.33 19.10
C GLY A 91 5.99 -16.82 19.30
N LEU A 92 5.51 -17.50 18.25
CA LEU A 92 5.22 -18.94 18.29
C LEU A 92 6.49 -19.77 18.53
N VAL A 93 7.57 -19.48 17.79
CA VAL A 93 8.86 -20.17 17.94
C VAL A 93 9.45 -19.95 19.34
N ALA A 94 9.44 -18.71 19.84
CA ALA A 94 9.92 -18.40 21.18
C ALA A 94 9.12 -19.12 22.27
N GLY A 95 7.78 -19.16 22.14
CA GLY A 95 6.90 -19.88 23.06
C GLY A 95 7.15 -21.38 23.06
N MET A 96 7.29 -22.00 21.88
CA MET A 96 7.63 -23.42 21.77
C MET A 96 8.98 -23.76 22.40
N ASN A 97 10.01 -22.94 22.14
CA ASN A 97 11.34 -23.14 22.71
C ASN A 97 11.32 -23.02 24.25
N LYS A 98 10.58 -22.05 24.78
CA LYS A 98 10.39 -21.90 26.22
C LYS A 98 9.75 -23.15 26.83
N ASN A 99 8.62 -23.60 26.28
CA ASN A 99 7.92 -24.79 26.75
C ASN A 99 8.81 -26.04 26.70
N PHE A 100 9.60 -26.19 25.63
CA PHE A 100 10.54 -27.30 25.50
C PHE A 100 11.63 -27.27 26.59
N ASN A 101 12.23 -26.09 26.84
CA ASN A 101 13.24 -25.93 27.88
C ASN A 101 12.66 -26.20 29.28
N ASP A 102 11.45 -25.75 29.56
CA ASP A 102 10.76 -26.01 30.84
C ASP A 102 10.55 -27.51 31.06
N LEU A 103 10.15 -28.25 30.00
CA LEU A 103 10.01 -29.71 30.05
C LEU A 103 11.34 -30.42 30.33
N LEU A 104 12.43 -30.02 29.67
CA LEU A 104 13.75 -30.60 29.90
C LEU A 104 14.22 -30.37 31.35
N ASN A 105 14.08 -29.15 31.85
CA ASN A 105 14.46 -28.81 33.22
C ASN A 105 13.63 -29.57 34.26
N SER A 106 12.33 -29.78 34.00
CA SER A 106 11.47 -30.56 34.91
C SER A 106 11.87 -32.03 35.01
N LYS A 107 12.41 -32.62 33.93
CA LYS A 107 12.88 -34.02 33.90
C LYS A 107 14.29 -34.21 34.47
N ALA A 108 15.11 -33.16 34.51
CA ALA A 108 16.46 -33.23 35.07
C ALA A 108 16.49 -33.05 36.60
N GLY A 109 15.41 -32.53 37.19
CA GLY A 109 15.30 -32.24 38.63
C GLY A 109 14.54 -33.27 39.46
N GLY A 110 14.09 -34.39 38.89
CA GLY A 110 13.39 -35.49 39.58
C GLY A 110 14.04 -36.83 39.29
#